data_AF-A0A973MCU0-F1
#
_entry.id   AF-A0A973MCU0-F1
#
_cell.length_a   1.000
_cell.length_b   1.000
_cell.length_c   1.000
_cell.angle_alpha   90.00
_cell.angle_beta   90.00
_cell.angle_gamma   90.00
#
_symmetry.space_group_name_H-M   'P 1'
#
loop_
_entity.id
_entity.type
_entity.pdbx_description
1 polymer ?
#
loop_
_entity_poly.entity_id
_entity_poly.type
_entity_poly.pdbx_seq_one_letter_code
_entity_poly.pdbx_strand_id
1 'polypeptide(L)' 'MARQQRITQYQVDEWKMTLEMFLEQGDFRQDGRPLSPAGIAERKQEIAMLRGLNTLRVGQLVDLDTVQPIYEDTKEG' A
#
# COMPACT_ATOMS: atom_id res chain seq x y z
N MET A 1 -20.76 4.02 -4.84
CA MET A 1 -19.97 4.98 -5.65
C MET A 1 -18.52 4.79 -5.25
N ALA A 2 -17.63 4.49 -6.19
CA ALA A 2 -16.20 4.34 -5.91
C ALA A 2 -15.64 5.65 -5.33
N ARG A 3 -14.97 5.58 -4.18
CA ARG A 3 -14.30 6.76 -3.61
C ARG A 3 -13.01 7.01 -4.37
N GLN A 4 -13.06 7.89 -5.35
CA GLN A 4 -11.90 8.24 -6.16
C GLN A 4 -11.02 9.26 -5.44
N GLN A 5 -9.70 9.06 -5.47
CA GLN A 5 -8.74 10.00 -4.90
C GLN A 5 -7.51 10.13 -5.81
N ARG A 6 -6.96 11.34 -5.93
CA ARG A 6 -5.62 11.53 -6.51
C ARG A 6 -4.57 11.27 -5.45
N ILE A 7 -3.58 10.46 -5.81
CA ILE A 7 -2.45 10.13 -4.94
C ILE A 7 -1.60 11.37 -4.71
N THR A 8 -1.30 11.65 -3.46
CA THR A 8 -0.39 12.72 -3.05
C THR A 8 1.02 12.19 -2.80
N GLN A 9 2.00 13.10 -2.81
CA GLN A 9 3.38 12.76 -2.42
C GLN A 9 3.43 12.20 -1.00
N TYR A 10 2.68 12.80 -0.07
CA TYR A 10 2.57 12.35 1.32
C TYR A 10 2.16 10.88 1.43
N GLN A 11 1.16 10.44 0.66
CA GLN A 11 0.70 9.05 0.68
C GLN A 11 1.77 8.07 0.17
N VAL A 12 2.46 8.43 -0.91
CA VAL A 12 3.56 7.61 -1.43
C VAL A 12 4.69 7.50 -0.41
N ASP A 13 5.01 8.59 0.28
CA ASP A 13 6.07 8.61 1.29
C ASP A 13 5.68 7.77 2.52
N GLU A 14 4.44 7.85 2.99
CA GLU A 14 3.95 7.00 4.08
C GLU A 14 3.98 5.51 3.72
N TRP A 15 3.57 5.13 2.50
CA TRP A 15 3.59 3.73 2.08
C TRP A 15 5.01 3.19 1.98
N LYS A 16 5.96 3.99 1.46
CA LYS A 16 7.38 3.63 1.42
C LYS A 16 7.95 3.45 2.82
N MET A 17 7.77 4.44 3.70
CA MET A 17 8.27 4.39 5.06
C MET A 17 7.70 3.20 5.83
N THR A 18 6.39 2.92 5.67
CA THR A 18 5.74 1.77 6.32
C THR A 18 6.29 0.45 5.79
N LEU A 19 6.49 0.34 4.47
CA LEU A 19 7.08 -0.85 3.86
C LEU A 19 8.52 -1.07 4.34
N GLU A 20 9.34 -0.02 4.34
CA GLU A 20 10.72 -0.08 4.85
C GLU A 20 10.75 -0.52 6.30
N MET A 21 9.91 0.08 7.15
CA MET A 21 9.77 -0.32 8.56
C MET A 21 9.39 -1.79 8.69
N PHE A 22 8.48 -2.32 7.86
CA PHE A 22 8.10 -3.73 7.92
C PHE A 22 9.21 -4.67 7.44
N LEU A 23 9.99 -4.26 6.45
CA LEU A 23 11.13 -5.03 5.93
C LEU A 23 12.32 -5.01 6.89
N GLU A 24 12.61 -3.86 7.52
CA GLU A 24 13.64 -3.71 8.54
C GLU A 24 13.29 -4.44 9.84
N GLN A 25 12.02 -4.37 10.26
CA GLN A 25 11.56 -5.09 11.44
C GLN A 25 11.76 -6.59 11.30
N GLY A 26 11.73 -7.14 10.06
CA GLY A 26 12.32 -8.40 9.57
C GLY A 26 12.05 -9.69 10.35
N ASP A 27 12.30 -9.65 11.64
CA ASP A 27 11.87 -10.56 12.67
C ASP A 27 10.35 -10.39 12.84
N PHE A 28 9.57 -11.30 12.26
CA PHE A 28 8.13 -11.44 12.47
C PHE A 28 7.83 -11.62 13.96
N ARG A 29 7.92 -10.54 14.73
CA ARG A 29 7.85 -10.52 16.18
C ARG A 29 6.96 -9.38 16.64
N GLN A 30 6.26 -9.64 17.73
CA GLN A 30 5.46 -8.67 18.46
C GLN A 30 5.83 -8.81 19.93
N ASP A 31 6.22 -7.69 20.56
CA ASP A 31 6.66 -7.66 21.97
C ASP A 31 7.80 -8.65 22.30
N GLY A 32 8.73 -8.82 21.35
CA GLY A 32 9.89 -9.72 21.49
C GLY A 32 9.60 -11.20 21.23
N ARG A 33 8.34 -11.59 21.01
CA ARG A 33 7.93 -12.96 20.70
C ARG A 33 7.70 -13.15 19.21
N PRO A 34 8.02 -14.32 18.62
CA PRO A 34 7.59 -14.65 17.26
C PRO A 34 6.08 -14.49 17.09
N LEU A 35 5.67 -13.92 15.96
CA LEU A 35 4.28 -13.89 15.52
C LEU A 35 3.77 -15.31 15.35
N SER A 36 2.48 -15.49 15.63
CA SER A 36 1.79 -16.73 15.27
C SER A 36 1.79 -16.93 13.75
N PRO A 37 1.55 -18.15 13.25
CA PRO A 37 1.38 -18.38 11.81
C PRO A 37 0.35 -17.45 11.15
N ALA A 38 -0.74 -17.12 11.86
CA ALA A 38 -1.75 -16.16 11.41
C ALA A 38 -1.18 -14.74 11.32
N GLY A 39 -0.46 -14.27 12.36
CA GLY A 39 0.19 -12.96 12.34
C GLY A 39 1.27 -12.83 11.26
N ILE A 40 1.98 -13.92 10.95
CA ILE A 40 2.92 -13.96 9.81
C ILE A 40 2.16 -13.81 8.49
N ALA A 41 1.02 -14.47 8.32
CA ALA A 41 0.21 -14.38 7.11
C ALA A 41 -0.35 -12.98 6.91
N GLU A 42 -0.90 -12.37 7.96
CA GLU A 42 -1.38 -10.99 7.97
C GLU A 42 -0.27 -10.01 7.59
N ARG A 43 0.90 -10.12 8.23
CA ARG A 43 2.06 -9.27 7.90
C ARG A 43 2.51 -9.42 6.45
N LYS A 44 2.52 -10.65 5.91
CA LYS A 44 2.85 -10.89 4.50
C LYS A 44 1.82 -10.26 3.56
N GLN A 45 0.53 -10.30 3.91
CA GLN A 45 -0.53 -9.68 3.15
C GLN A 45 -0.39 -8.15 3.14
N GLU A 46 -0.08 -7.54 4.28
CA GLU A 46 0.17 -6.10 4.38
C GLU A 46 1.39 -5.67 3.54
N ILE A 47 2.50 -6.41 3.62
CA ILE A 47 3.69 -6.15 2.79
C ILE A 47 3.34 -6.24 1.29
N ALA A 48 2.54 -7.25 0.89
CA ALA A 48 2.12 -7.40 -0.50
C ALA A 48 1.24 -6.22 -0.97
N MET A 49 0.31 -5.77 -0.11
CA MET A 49 -0.53 -4.60 -0.39
C MET A 49 0.31 -3.33 -0.53
N LEU A 50 1.24 -3.07 0.39
CA LEU A 50 2.14 -1.91 0.34
C LEU A 50 3.05 -1.92 -0.89
N ARG A 51 3.52 -3.10 -1.32
CA ARG A 51 4.26 -3.25 -2.58
C ARG A 51 3.40 -2.90 -3.79
N GLY A 52 2.13 -3.32 -3.80
CA GLY A 52 1.18 -2.94 -4.85
C GLY A 52 0.94 -1.43 -4.88
N LEU A 53 0.71 -0.82 -3.71
CA LEU A 53 0.54 0.63 -3.56
C LEU A 53 1.75 1.43 -4.05
N ASN A 54 2.97 0.94 -3.79
CA ASN A 54 4.21 1.57 -4.26
C ASN A 54 4.40 1.54 -5.79
N THR A 55 3.57 0.82 -6.54
CA THR A 55 3.57 0.90 -8.01
C THR A 55 2.79 2.10 -8.54
N LEU A 56 1.95 2.72 -7.70
CA LEU A 56 1.14 3.85 -8.06
C LEU A 56 1.95 5.16 -8.05
N ARG A 57 1.56 6.11 -8.90
CA ARG A 57 2.29 7.37 -9.08
C ARG A 57 1.55 8.55 -8.46
N VAL A 58 2.31 9.56 -8.01
CA VAL A 58 1.73 10.84 -7.58
C VAL A 58 0.91 11.44 -8.73
N GLY A 59 -0.29 11.95 -8.40
CA GLY A 59 -1.23 12.51 -9.36
C GLY A 59 -2.13 11.49 -10.05
N GLN A 60 -1.84 10.18 -9.91
CA GLN A 60 -2.67 9.11 -10.44
C GLN A 60 -4.01 9.04 -9.69
N LEU A 61 -5.10 8.87 -10.42
CA LEU A 61 -6.42 8.65 -9.85
C LEU A 61 -6.57 7.17 -9.48
N VAL A 62 -7.07 6.90 -8.28
CA VAL A 62 -7.29 5.55 -7.76
C VAL A 62 -8.69 5.45 -7.18
N ASP A 63 -9.29 4.30 -7.35
CA ASP A 63 -10.45 3.90 -6.55
C ASP A 63 -9.94 3.40 -5.19
N LEU A 64 -10.32 4.06 -4.10
CA LEU A 64 -9.89 3.68 -2.76
C LEU A 64 -10.48 2.35 -2.30
N ASP A 65 -11.61 1.92 -2.87
CA ASP A 65 -12.26 0.67 -2.47
C ASP A 65 -11.57 -0.55 -3.11
N THR A 66 -10.93 -0.38 -4.26
CA THR A 66 -10.21 -1.44 -4.99
C THR A 66 -8.70 -1.24 -5.05
N VAL A 67 -8.22 -0.05 -4.70
CA VAL A 67 -6.82 0.38 -4.78
C VAL A 67 -6.26 0.21 -6.20
N GLN A 68 -7.12 0.32 -7.21
CA GLN A 68 -6.75 0.17 -8.61
C GLN A 68 -6.65 1.54 -9.31
N PRO A 69 -5.67 1.70 -10.20
CA PRO A 69 -5.64 2.84 -11.11
C PRO A 69 -6.98 3.00 -11.80
N ILE A 70 -7.54 4.20 -11.75
CA ILE A 70 -8.62 4.59 -12.64
C ILE A 70 -7.95 5.26 -13.82
N TYR A 71 -8.04 4.63 -14.98
CA TYR A 71 -7.72 5.30 -16.23
C TYR A 71 -8.80 6.34 -16.48
N GLU A 72 -8.48 7.61 -16.22
CA GLU A 72 -9.28 8.71 -16.77
C GLU A 72 -9.15 8.57 -18.29
N ASP A 73 -10.25 8.19 -18.97
CA ASP A 73 -10.33 8.28 -20.42
C ASP A 73 -10.15 9.78 -20.75
N THR A 74 -8.92 10.18 -21.10
CA THR A 74 -8.70 11.45 -21.76
C THR A 74 -9.35 11.32 -23.12
N LYS A 75 -10.63 11.71 -23.21
CA LYS A 75 -11.17 12.17 -24.49
C LYS A 75 -10.27 13.32 -24.92
N GLU A 76 -9.43 13.04 -25.92
CA GLU A 76 -8.67 14.03 -26.66
C GLU A 76 -9.59 15.18 -27.09
N GLY A 77 -9.10 16.41 -26.94
CA GLY A 77 -9.78 17.65 -27.31
C GLY A 77 -8.99 18.86 -26.86
#